data_AF-A0A960F445-F1
#
_entry.id   AF-A0A960F445-F1
#
_cell.length_a   1.000
_cell.length_b   1.000
_cell.length_c   1.000
_cell.angle_alpha   90.00
_cell.angle_beta   90.00
_cell.angle_gamma   90.00
#
_symmetry.space_group_name_H-M   'P 1'
#
loop_
_entity.id
_entity.type
_entity.pdbx_description
1 polymer ?
#
loop_
_entity_poly.entity_id
_entity_poly.type
_entity_poly.pdbx_seq_one_letter_code
_entity_poly.pdbx_strand_id
1 'polypeptide(L)'
;MMAQATTKHLIGACVVDLLGDDHARAWTDLATFVPTPNGPIVATIGRYHDELRRGPDGRWRFSSRLLVLAGEPGPADALPSPAH
;
A
#
# COMPACT_ATOMS: atom_id res chain seq x y z
N MET A 1 -2.91 28.23 15.53
CA MET A 1 -2.55 26.82 15.28
C MET A 1 -2.64 26.61 13.77
N MET A 2 -1.53 26.37 13.07
CA MET A 2 -1.59 26.10 11.63
C MET A 2 -2.11 24.68 11.43
N ALA A 3 -3.09 24.50 10.54
CA ALA A 3 -3.58 23.18 10.18
C ALA A 3 -2.41 22.36 9.59
N GLN A 4 -2.16 21.18 10.15
CA GLN A 4 -1.16 20.27 9.61
C GLN A 4 -1.57 19.91 8.18
N ALA A 5 -0.75 20.33 7.23
CA ALA A 5 -1.05 20.10 5.83
C ALA A 5 -1.05 18.58 5.57
N THR A 6 -2.18 18.07 5.10
CA THR A 6 -2.42 16.62 5.04
C THR A 6 -1.65 16.01 3.87
N THR A 7 -0.76 15.06 4.15
CA THR A 7 -0.13 14.22 3.14
C THR A 7 -1.21 13.60 2.24
N LYS A 8 -1.01 13.67 0.93
CA LYS A 8 -1.90 13.01 -0.04
C LYS A 8 -1.26 11.71 -0.50
N HIS A 9 -2.03 10.63 -0.52
CA HIS A 9 -1.61 9.35 -1.09
C HIS A 9 -2.20 9.24 -2.49
N LEU A 10 -1.35 9.08 -3.49
CA LEU A 10 -1.74 8.59 -4.80
C LEU A 10 -1.48 7.09 -4.80
N ILE A 11 -2.53 6.33 -5.03
CA ILE A 11 -2.50 4.87 -5.03
C ILE A 11 -2.63 4.40 -6.48
N GLY A 12 -1.72 3.53 -6.90
CA GLY A 12 -1.69 2.92 -8.23
C GLY A 12 -2.67 1.77 -8.36
N ALA A 13 -2.53 1.00 -9.44
CA ALA A 13 -3.30 -0.22 -9.63
C ALA A 13 -3.01 -1.20 -8.47
N CYS A 14 -4.08 -1.82 -7.98
CA CYS A 14 -4.01 -2.86 -6.97
C CYS A 14 -4.18 -4.22 -7.63
N VAL A 15 -3.22 -5.11 -7.44
CA VAL A 15 -3.31 -6.52 -7.82
C VAL A 15 -3.72 -7.29 -6.57
N VAL A 16 -4.75 -8.13 -6.68
CA VAL A 16 -5.25 -8.94 -5.57
C VAL A 16 -5.24 -10.41 -5.98
N ASP A 17 -4.62 -11.24 -5.15
CA ASP A 17 -4.61 -12.69 -5.28
C ASP A 17 -5.48 -13.30 -4.17
N LEU A 18 -6.52 -14.05 -4.55
CA LEU A 18 -7.44 -14.68 -3.61
C LEU A 18 -6.92 -16.06 -3.21
N LEU A 19 -6.61 -16.23 -1.94
CA LEU A 19 -6.05 -17.46 -1.36
C LEU A 19 -7.17 -18.26 -0.68
N GLY A 20 -8.24 -18.55 -1.42
CA GLY A 20 -9.47 -19.13 -0.89
C GLY A 20 -10.54 -18.07 -0.56
N ASP A 21 -11.49 -18.44 0.32
CA ASP A 21 -12.72 -17.67 0.53
C ASP A 21 -12.54 -16.47 1.49
N ASP A 22 -11.58 -16.56 2.41
CA ASP A 22 -11.42 -15.62 3.51
C ASP A 22 -9.99 -15.06 3.65
N HIS A 23 -9.08 -15.40 2.73
CA HIS A 23 -7.72 -14.88 2.69
C HIS A 23 -7.41 -14.30 1.31
N ALA A 24 -6.68 -13.19 1.29
CA ALA A 24 -6.14 -12.64 0.06
C ALA A 24 -4.82 -11.94 0.34
N ARG A 25 -4.02 -11.78 -0.71
CA ARG A 25 -2.85 -10.88 -0.72
C ARG A 25 -3.10 -9.76 -1.71
N ALA A 26 -2.62 -8.57 -1.40
CA ALA A 26 -2.72 -7.45 -2.30
C ALA A 26 -1.39 -6.71 -2.43
N TRP A 27 -1.11 -6.25 -3.65
CA TRP A 27 0.06 -5.45 -3.98
C TRP A 27 -0.43 -4.13 -4.57
N THR A 28 0.06 -3.02 -4.02
CA THR A 28 -0.40 -1.71 -4.45
C THR A 28 0.76 -0.71 -4.44
N ASP A 29 1.09 -0.19 -5.62
CA ASP A 29 2.06 0.91 -5.73
C ASP A 29 1.48 2.20 -5.18
N LEU A 30 2.34 3.04 -4.62
CA LEU A 30 1.96 4.35 -4.12
C LEU A 30 3.01 5.42 -4.34
N ALA A 31 2.54 6.65 -4.34
CA ALA A 31 3.34 7.83 -4.05
C ALA A 31 2.65 8.68 -2.99
N THR A 32 3.40 9.19 -2.01
CA THR A 32 2.90 10.21 -1.08
C THR A 32 3.40 11.58 -1.48
N PHE A 33 2.53 12.57 -1.36
CA PHE A 33 2.81 13.96 -1.69
C PHE A 33 2.65 14.81 -0.44
N VAL A 34 3.69 15.59 -0.15
CA VAL A 34 3.66 16.59 0.91
C VAL A 34 3.61 17.98 0.27
N PRO A 35 2.72 18.87 0.73
CA PRO A 35 2.64 20.22 0.20
C PRO A 35 3.85 21.04 0.65
N THR A 36 4.39 21.85 -0.27
CA THR A 36 5.44 22.85 0.02
C THR A 36 5.03 24.21 -0.56
N PRO A 37 5.68 25.32 -0.18
CA PRO A 37 5.39 26.64 -0.75
C PRO A 37 5.54 26.71 -2.28
N ASN A 38 6.38 25.85 -2.87
CA ASN A 38 6.66 25.82 -4.31
C ASN A 38 5.84 24.75 -5.06
N GLY A 39 4.87 24.11 -4.39
CA GLY A 39 4.07 23.01 -4.92
C GLY A 39 4.29 21.69 -4.16
N PRO A 40 3.47 20.66 -4.42
CA PRO A 40 3.64 19.36 -3.78
C PRO A 40 4.91 18.66 -4.26
N ILE A 41 5.64 18.02 -3.34
CA ILE A 41 6.78 17.16 -3.65
C ILE A 41 6.46 15.71 -3.31
N VAL A 42 7.11 14.77 -3.98
CA VAL A 42 7.02 13.35 -3.64
C VAL A 42 7.84 13.08 -2.38
N ALA A 43 7.19 12.59 -1.33
CA ALA A 43 7.84 12.23 -0.07
C ALA A 43 8.17 10.73 0.02
N THR A 44 7.38 9.89 -0.64
CA THR A 44 7.56 8.43 -0.63
C THR A 44 7.11 7.86 -1.96
N ILE A 45 7.86 6.90 -2.47
CA ILE A 45 7.42 5.97 -3.51
C ILE A 45 7.67 4.58 -2.94
N GLY A 46 6.71 3.68 -3.11
CA GLY A 46 6.86 2.31 -2.64
C GLY A 46 5.70 1.43 -3.03
N ARG A 47 5.71 0.22 -2.51
CA ARG A 47 4.67 -0.78 -2.72
C ARG A 47 4.18 -1.28 -1.36
N TYR A 48 2.86 -1.30 -1.18
CA TYR A 48 2.24 -2.07 -0.12
C TYR A 48 2.20 -3.54 -0.52
N HIS A 49 2.60 -4.40 0.42
CA HIS A 49 2.40 -5.84 0.41
C HIS A 49 1.45 -6.15 1.57
N ASP A 50 0.19 -6.39 1.23
CA ASP A 50 -0.89 -6.54 2.19
C ASP A 50 -1.33 -7.98 2.30
N GLU A 51 -1.66 -8.39 3.52
CA GLU A 51 -2.48 -9.57 3.76
C GLU A 51 -3.86 -9.14 4.24
N LEU A 52 -4.87 -9.77 3.66
CA LEU A 52 -6.27 -9.47 3.89
C LEU A 52 -6.99 -10.70 4.45
N ARG A 53 -7.87 -10.45 5.42
CA ARG A 53 -8.77 -11.46 5.98
C ARG A 53 -10.22 -11.01 5.86
N ARG A 54 -11.10 -11.92 5.46
CA ARG A 54 -12.54 -11.68 5.48
C ARG A 54 -13.09 -12.05 6.86
N GLY A 55 -13.66 -11.07 7.55
CA GLY A 55 -14.31 -11.30 8.84
C GLY A 55 -15.64 -12.06 8.70
N PRO A 56 -16.21 -12.52 9.83
CA PRO A 56 -17.52 -13.20 9.85
C PRO A 56 -18.67 -12.29 9.38
N ASP A 57 -18.46 -10.98 9.36
CA ASP A 57 -19.38 -9.98 8.81
C ASP A 57 -19.26 -9.81 7.29
N GLY A 58 -18.47 -10.67 6.63
CA GLY A 58 -18.24 -10.65 5.19
C GLY A 58 -17.34 -9.51 4.71
N ARG A 59 -16.74 -8.72 5.61
CA ARG A 59 -15.87 -7.59 5.25
C ARG A 59 -14.39 -7.96 5.28
N TRP A 60 -13.68 -7.57 4.23
CA TRP A 60 -12.23 -7.66 4.15
C TRP A 60 -11.56 -6.61 5.03
N ARG A 61 -10.50 -7.01 5.74
CA ARG A 61 -9.66 -6.15 6.58
C ARG A 61 -8.21 -6.52 6.39
N PHE A 62 -7.32 -5.56 6.59
CA PHE A 62 -5.89 -5.84 6.70
C PHE A 62 -5.63 -6.71 7.93
N SER A 63 -5.00 -7.88 7.74
CA SER A 63 -4.36 -8.60 8.83
C SER A 63 -2.91 -8.15 9.02
N SER A 64 -2.24 -7.77 7.93
CA SER A 64 -0.91 -7.17 7.96
C SER A 64 -0.72 -6.24 6.76
N ARG A 65 0.20 -5.28 6.90
CA ARG A 65 0.64 -4.40 5.82
C ARG A 65 2.13 -4.13 5.98
N LEU A 66 2.85 -4.32 4.89
CA LEU A 66 4.25 -3.97 4.77
C LEU A 66 4.41 -2.93 3.65
N LEU A 67 5.16 -1.86 3.93
CA LEU A 67 5.60 -0.91 2.91
C LEU A 67 7.04 -1.23 2.52
N VAL A 68 7.30 -1.50 1.25
CA VAL A 68 8.65 -1.57 0.68
C VAL A 68 8.90 -0.27 -0.07
N LEU A 69 9.90 0.50 0.37
CA LEU A 69 10.26 1.76 -0.28
C LEU A 69 11.00 1.50 -1.59
N ALA A 70 10.81 2.40 -2.57
CA ALA A 70 11.53 2.32 -3.83
C ALA A 70 13.05 2.38 -3.60
N GLY A 71 13.79 1.41 -4.15
CA GLY A 71 15.24 1.31 -4.00
C GLY A 71 15.71 0.52 -2.78
N GLU A 72 14.80 0.14 -1.87
CA GLU A 72 15.12 -0.80 -0.79
C GLU A 72 14.91 -2.24 -1.24
N PRO A 73 15.74 -3.19 -0.75
CA PRO A 73 15.44 -4.60 -0.92
C PRO A 73 14.13 -4.92 -0.20
N GLY A 74 13.20 -5.56 -0.90
CA GLY A 74 12.02 -6.14 -0.25
C GLY A 74 12.44 -7.24 0.73
N PRO A 75 11.57 -7.60 1.70
CA PRO A 75 11.81 -8.75 2.56
C PRO A 75 12.03 -10.02 1.74
N ALA A 76 12.83 -10.94 2.30
CA ALA A 76 13.19 -12.19 1.63
C ALA A 76 11.96 -13.06 1.27
N ASP A 77 10.87 -12.92 2.02
CA ASP A 77 9.61 -13.63 1.86
C ASP A 77 8.51 -12.81 1.15
N ALA A 78 8.80 -11.57 0.75
CA ALA A 78 7.87 -10.76 0.01
C ALA A 78 7.65 -11.36 -1.39
N LEU A 79 6.49 -12.01 -1.55
CA LEU A 79 6.11 -12.58 -2.84
C LEU A 79 5.96 -11.48 -3.89
N PRO A 80 6.41 -11.72 -5.14
CA PRO A 80 6.22 -10.76 -6.22
C PRO A 80 4.73 -10.60 -6.55
N SER A 81 4.38 -9.44 -7.11
CA SER A 81 3.04 -9.27 -7.70
C SER A 81 2.86 -10.30 -8.84
N PRO A 82 1.77 -11.09 -8.88
CA PRO A 82 1.57 -12.16 -9.86
C PRO A 82 1.59 -11.71 -11.34
N ALA A 83 1.30 -10.44 -11.63
CA ALA A 83 1.50 -9.77 -12.92
C ALA A 83 1.38 -8.24 -12.75
N HIS A 84 1.82 -7.47 -13.76
CA HIS A 84 1.57 -6.04 -13.94
C HIS A 84 0.62 -5.82 -15.11
#